data_AF-A0A3D4XIG4-F1
#
_entry.id   AF-A0A3D4XIG4-F1
#
_cell.length_a   1.000
_cell.length_b   1.000
_cell.length_c   1.000
_cell.angle_alpha   90.00
_cell.angle_beta   90.00
_cell.angle_gamma   90.00
#
_symmetry.space_group_name_H-M   'P 1'
#
loop_
_entity.id
_entity.type
_entity.pdbx_description
1 polymer ?
#
loop_
_entity_poly.entity_id
_entity_poly.type
_entity_poly.pdbx_seq_one_letter_code
_entity_poly.pdbx_strand_id
1 'polypeptide(L)'
;MIILIYIIISLGLFEIGSNLYHLLKGNKETIALSAKRQHQELSMKLESHHFFIKVVIMFVFGILFTGSGLLALINANFHFFYVVLGLFALYGVVQALYYRRPYKVWMSLIVYITPFILLLFLSKNAHGTTKEFVINQTIHENFVFPFILAVEPIKRLLVVSFKGDPEYEMIEPQYYDDLCFGKGLRVLMYRTDKKIDVYYQPDVFFDSTTFAVGKGLGIASKVQMSPDRFEILKTGVDVDIAFTDYKGRRIELLIKENSVNHDRLPFLAPVGNDMEKPSKLLLAYMQEFDFVNREGTIIHAQVGDRKLTPSKFAIKRNGQKTYFARYASKLTIGEINPPNTALFVLENAQGNIKTGIHNFSLNKEQMVTNYWLDYGPDRIDIKFENGFPNLLSLPQNQQMKGTWIYSVSGTVLTGGEYSLLRKGDLVLIEMDVTKKWEPKDLPLSLRAFTYFVRSFRVWPTTYKWSGRANLMDMSIQGSWIRK
;
A
#
# COMPACT_ATOMS: atom_id res chain seq x y z
N MET A 1 -18.64 -14.28 -5.17
CA MET A 1 -18.27 -15.08 -6.36
C MET A 1 -17.07 -15.99 -6.10
N ILE A 2 -15.90 -15.47 -5.69
CA ILE A 2 -14.68 -16.26 -5.42
C ILE A 2 -14.90 -17.39 -4.39
N ILE A 3 -15.59 -17.10 -3.28
CA ILE A 3 -15.93 -18.10 -2.26
C ILE A 3 -16.78 -19.25 -2.84
N LEU A 4 -17.76 -18.94 -3.71
CA LEU A 4 -18.57 -19.95 -4.38
C LEU A 4 -17.70 -20.84 -5.29
N ILE A 5 -16.71 -20.27 -5.97
CA ILE A 5 -15.79 -21.04 -6.81
C ILE A 5 -14.96 -22.01 -5.97
N TYR A 6 -14.42 -21.57 -4.83
CA TYR A 6 -13.69 -22.47 -3.92
C TYR A 6 -14.58 -23.59 -3.38
N ILE A 7 -15.83 -23.28 -2.99
CA ILE A 7 -16.79 -24.30 -2.55
C ILE A 7 -17.04 -25.33 -3.65
N ILE A 8 -17.22 -24.90 -4.90
CA ILE A 8 -17.47 -25.79 -6.04
C ILE A 8 -16.24 -26.61 -6.41
N ILE A 9 -15.03 -26.05 -6.32
CA ILE A 9 -13.78 -26.82 -6.49
C ILE A 9 -13.66 -27.89 -5.40
N SER A 10 -13.92 -27.55 -4.13
CA SER A 10 -13.90 -28.52 -3.03
C SER A 10 -14.93 -29.63 -3.22
N LEU A 11 -16.15 -29.27 -3.65
CA LEU A 11 -17.19 -30.24 -4.03
C LEU A 11 -16.71 -31.13 -5.19
N GLY A 12 -16.08 -30.54 -6.21
CA GLY A 12 -15.54 -31.27 -7.35
C GLY A 12 -14.50 -32.32 -6.95
N LEU A 13 -13.55 -31.94 -6.11
CA LEU A 13 -12.53 -32.85 -5.57
C LEU A 13 -13.14 -33.98 -4.73
N PHE A 14 -14.16 -33.66 -3.92
CA PHE A 14 -14.89 -34.65 -3.15
C PHE A 14 -15.59 -35.67 -4.05
N GLU A 15 -16.33 -35.21 -5.07
CA GLU A 15 -17.03 -36.08 -6.01
C GLU A 15 -16.06 -36.95 -6.83
N ILE A 16 -14.90 -36.43 -7.23
CA ILE A 16 -13.85 -37.23 -7.86
C ILE A 16 -13.44 -38.36 -6.91
N GLY A 17 -13.04 -38.03 -5.68
CA GLY A 17 -12.55 -39.00 -4.71
C GLY A 17 -13.59 -40.07 -4.36
N SER A 18 -14.82 -39.67 -4.02
CA SER A 18 -15.87 -40.59 -3.62
C SER A 18 -16.29 -41.52 -4.76
N ASN A 19 -16.49 -40.99 -5.97
CA ASN A 19 -16.98 -41.81 -7.07
C ASN A 19 -15.87 -42.65 -7.70
N LEU A 20 -14.61 -42.18 -7.70
CA LEU A 20 -13.47 -43.00 -8.12
C LEU A 20 -13.31 -44.23 -7.22
N TYR A 21 -13.48 -44.07 -5.90
CA TYR A 21 -13.48 -45.19 -4.96
C TYR A 21 -14.51 -46.28 -5.34
N HIS A 22 -15.69 -45.89 -5.81
CA HIS A 22 -16.70 -46.82 -6.27
C HIS A 22 -16.34 -47.45 -7.62
N LEU A 23 -15.88 -46.66 -8.59
CA LEU A 23 -15.51 -47.14 -9.93
C LEU A 23 -14.36 -48.16 -9.90
N LEU A 24 -13.46 -48.07 -8.91
CA LEU A 24 -12.36 -49.02 -8.73
C LEU A 24 -12.79 -50.43 -8.26
N LYS A 25 -14.06 -50.65 -7.92
CA LYS A 25 -14.57 -51.95 -7.43
C LYS A 25 -14.85 -52.97 -8.53
N GLY A 26 -14.48 -52.70 -9.78
CA GLY A 26 -14.52 -53.66 -10.88
C GLY A 26 -15.82 -53.62 -11.67
N ASN A 27 -16.61 -54.69 -11.61
CA ASN A 27 -17.77 -54.84 -12.50
C ASN A 27 -18.96 -53.95 -12.09
N LYS A 28 -19.92 -53.78 -13.01
CA LYS A 28 -21.09 -52.91 -12.84
C LYS A 28 -21.91 -53.21 -11.58
N GLU A 29 -22.02 -54.48 -11.19
CA GLU A 29 -22.83 -54.91 -10.05
C GLU A 29 -22.16 -54.55 -8.71
N THR A 30 -20.84 -54.73 -8.59
CA THR A 30 -20.09 -54.37 -7.39
C THR A 30 -20.01 -52.85 -7.19
N ILE A 31 -19.84 -52.09 -8.28
CA ILE A 31 -19.91 -50.62 -8.26
C ILE A 31 -21.27 -50.18 -7.72
N ALA A 32 -22.35 -50.67 -8.33
CA ALA A 32 -23.72 -50.30 -7.96
C ALA A 32 -24.04 -50.65 -6.50
N LEU A 33 -23.70 -51.87 -6.06
CA LEU A 33 -23.95 -52.31 -4.69
C LEU A 33 -23.26 -51.42 -3.65
N SER A 34 -22.03 -51.00 -3.94
CA SER A 34 -21.27 -50.14 -3.05
C SER A 34 -21.80 -48.70 -3.00
N ALA A 35 -22.30 -48.18 -4.12
CA ALA A 35 -22.81 -46.82 -4.25
C ALA A 35 -24.24 -46.65 -3.69
N LYS A 36 -25.00 -47.74 -3.51
CA LYS A 36 -26.36 -47.71 -2.91
C LYS A 36 -26.41 -47.01 -1.56
N ARG A 37 -25.34 -47.11 -0.75
CA ARG A 37 -25.25 -46.45 0.56
C ARG A 37 -24.93 -44.96 0.48
N GLN A 38 -24.26 -44.51 -0.58
CA GLN A 38 -23.97 -43.10 -0.83
C GLN A 38 -25.18 -42.39 -1.45
N HIS A 39 -25.84 -43.04 -2.41
CA HIS A 39 -26.95 -42.48 -3.17
C HIS A 39 -28.33 -42.89 -2.61
N GLN A 40 -28.55 -42.65 -1.32
CA GLN A 40 -29.79 -43.04 -0.62
C GLN A 40 -31.02 -42.24 -1.04
N GLU A 41 -30.84 -41.21 -1.85
CA GLU A 41 -31.90 -40.50 -2.54
C GLU A 41 -32.62 -41.39 -3.54
N LEU A 42 -31.92 -42.34 -4.16
CA LEU A 42 -32.52 -43.34 -5.04
C LEU A 42 -33.10 -44.50 -4.22
N SER A 43 -34.24 -45.06 -4.66
CA SER A 43 -34.82 -46.24 -4.03
C SER A 43 -33.87 -47.43 -4.15
N MET A 44 -33.59 -48.11 -3.03
CA MET A 44 -32.74 -49.31 -3.00
C MET A 44 -33.27 -50.47 -3.86
N LYS A 45 -34.57 -50.41 -4.23
CA LYS A 45 -35.26 -51.36 -5.11
C LYS A 45 -34.93 -51.17 -6.60
N LEU A 46 -34.27 -50.07 -6.98
CA LEU A 46 -33.87 -49.83 -8.36
C LEU A 46 -32.74 -50.78 -8.79
N GLU A 47 -32.73 -51.10 -10.07
CA GLU A 47 -31.70 -51.93 -10.68
C GLU A 47 -30.31 -51.29 -10.57
N SER A 48 -29.28 -52.14 -10.51
CA SER A 48 -27.88 -51.74 -10.37
C SER A 48 -27.42 -50.73 -11.42
N HIS A 49 -28.02 -50.73 -12.62
CA HIS A 49 -27.64 -49.80 -13.68
C HIS A 49 -27.86 -48.33 -13.31
N HIS A 50 -28.91 -48.00 -12.56
CA HIS A 50 -29.20 -46.61 -12.18
C HIS A 50 -28.12 -46.04 -11.25
N PHE A 51 -27.64 -46.85 -10.31
CA PHE A 51 -26.56 -46.47 -9.39
C PHE A 51 -25.23 -46.36 -10.12
N PHE A 52 -24.94 -47.27 -11.05
CA PHE A 52 -23.76 -47.19 -11.90
C PHE A 52 -23.73 -45.89 -12.74
N ILE A 53 -24.84 -45.57 -13.44
CA ILE A 53 -24.94 -44.33 -14.22
C ILE A 53 -24.71 -43.11 -13.32
N LYS A 54 -25.31 -43.11 -12.12
CA LYS A 54 -25.17 -41.99 -11.20
C LYS A 54 -23.72 -41.77 -10.77
N VAL A 55 -23.00 -42.82 -10.39
CA VAL A 55 -21.57 -42.74 -10.01
C VAL A 55 -20.74 -42.14 -11.16
N VAL A 56 -20.98 -42.59 -12.40
CA VAL A 56 -20.28 -42.07 -13.58
C VAL A 56 -20.58 -40.59 -13.79
N ILE A 57 -21.85 -40.19 -13.73
CA ILE A 57 -22.25 -38.79 -13.92
C ILE A 57 -21.66 -37.89 -12.82
N MET A 58 -21.71 -38.31 -11.55
CA MET A 58 -21.15 -37.55 -10.44
C MET A 58 -19.63 -37.42 -10.54
N PHE A 59 -18.93 -38.48 -10.96
CA PHE A 59 -17.49 -38.42 -11.25
C PHE A 59 -17.16 -37.40 -12.34
N VAL A 60 -17.91 -37.41 -13.45
CA VAL A 60 -17.73 -36.44 -14.56
C VAL A 60 -17.99 -35.01 -14.08
N PHE A 61 -19.06 -34.77 -13.32
CA PHE A 61 -19.29 -33.44 -12.75
C PHE A 61 -18.20 -33.03 -11.75
N GLY A 62 -17.61 -33.96 -11.00
CA GLY A 62 -16.45 -33.68 -10.15
C GLY A 62 -15.26 -33.12 -10.93
N ILE A 63 -14.94 -33.72 -12.08
CA ILE A 63 -13.90 -33.24 -13.00
C ILE A 63 -14.29 -31.87 -13.58
N LEU A 64 -15.53 -31.71 -14.05
CA LEU A 64 -16.01 -30.46 -14.65
C LEU A 64 -16.01 -29.31 -13.63
N PHE A 65 -16.42 -29.53 -12.39
CA PHE A 65 -16.38 -28.51 -11.33
C PHE A 65 -14.95 -28.08 -11.00
N THR A 66 -14.06 -29.05 -10.84
CA THR A 66 -12.65 -28.77 -10.53
C THR A 66 -11.99 -28.02 -11.68
N GLY A 67 -12.14 -28.52 -12.91
CA GLY A 67 -11.54 -27.91 -14.10
C GLY A 67 -12.12 -26.54 -14.43
N SER A 68 -13.45 -26.40 -14.47
CA SER A 68 -14.09 -25.11 -14.76
C SER A 68 -13.87 -24.08 -13.65
N GLY A 69 -13.81 -24.50 -12.38
CA GLY A 69 -13.49 -23.63 -11.25
C GLY A 69 -12.06 -23.10 -11.30
N LEU A 70 -11.07 -23.97 -11.56
CA LEU A 70 -9.67 -23.56 -11.72
C LEU A 70 -9.49 -22.63 -12.93
N LEU A 71 -10.10 -22.97 -14.07
CA LEU A 71 -10.08 -22.12 -15.27
C LEU A 71 -10.67 -20.73 -14.99
N ALA A 72 -11.77 -20.67 -14.22
CA ALA A 72 -12.40 -19.42 -13.82
C ALA A 72 -11.50 -18.57 -12.91
N LEU A 73 -10.70 -19.19 -12.04
CA LEU A 73 -9.73 -18.48 -11.19
C LEU A 73 -8.52 -17.96 -11.99
N ILE A 74 -8.05 -18.70 -13.00
CA ILE A 74 -6.87 -18.35 -13.78
C ILE A 74 -7.19 -17.30 -14.85
N ASN A 75 -8.26 -17.51 -15.63
CA ASN A 75 -8.54 -16.72 -16.84
C ASN A 75 -9.59 -15.63 -16.63
N ALA A 76 -10.18 -15.52 -15.43
CA ALA A 76 -11.32 -14.64 -15.13
C ALA A 76 -12.51 -14.77 -16.11
N ASN A 77 -12.62 -15.92 -16.80
CA ASN A 77 -13.73 -16.24 -17.71
C ASN A 77 -14.65 -17.27 -17.04
N PHE A 78 -15.89 -16.85 -16.78
CA PHE A 78 -16.87 -17.63 -16.02
C PHE A 78 -17.89 -18.36 -16.90
N HIS A 79 -17.87 -18.18 -18.23
CA HIS A 79 -18.89 -18.76 -19.12
C HIS A 79 -18.93 -20.29 -19.03
N PHE A 80 -17.77 -20.95 -19.08
CA PHE A 80 -17.69 -22.40 -18.96
C PHE A 80 -18.18 -22.89 -17.58
N PHE A 81 -17.81 -22.17 -16.51
CA PHE A 81 -18.27 -22.45 -15.15
C PHE A 81 -19.80 -22.33 -15.01
N TYR A 82 -20.42 -21.33 -15.66
CA TYR A 82 -21.87 -21.15 -15.67
C TYR A 82 -22.59 -22.29 -16.39
N VAL A 83 -22.06 -22.71 -17.54
CA VAL A 83 -22.61 -23.83 -18.31
C VAL A 83 -22.55 -25.12 -17.48
N VAL A 84 -21.43 -25.40 -16.81
CA VAL A 84 -21.27 -26.59 -15.97
C VAL A 84 -22.27 -26.61 -14.81
N LEU A 85 -22.46 -25.50 -14.10
CA LEU A 85 -23.45 -25.40 -13.02
C LEU A 85 -24.89 -25.51 -13.54
N GLY A 86 -25.19 -24.93 -14.70
CA GLY A 86 -26.50 -25.05 -15.35
C GLY A 86 -26.83 -26.50 -15.75
N LEU A 87 -25.86 -27.21 -16.32
CA LEU A 87 -25.99 -28.63 -16.66
C LEU A 87 -26.19 -29.51 -15.42
N PHE A 88 -25.52 -29.18 -14.31
CA PHE A 88 -25.70 -29.90 -13.05
C PHE A 88 -27.09 -29.68 -12.44
N ALA A 89 -27.58 -28.44 -12.46
CA ALA A 89 -28.93 -28.12 -12.05
C ALA A 89 -29.97 -28.84 -12.94
N LEU A 90 -29.77 -28.86 -14.26
CA LEU A 90 -30.61 -29.58 -15.21
C LEU A 90 -30.62 -31.09 -14.93
N TYR A 91 -29.45 -31.69 -14.66
CA TYR A 91 -29.36 -33.09 -14.26
C TYR A 91 -30.21 -33.37 -13.02
N GLY A 92 -30.14 -32.50 -12.00
CA GLY A 92 -30.97 -32.61 -10.81
C GLY A 92 -32.46 -32.60 -11.12
N VAL A 93 -32.91 -31.68 -11.98
CA VAL A 93 -34.31 -31.59 -12.43
C VAL A 93 -34.74 -32.86 -13.16
N VAL A 94 -33.94 -33.34 -14.11
CA VAL A 94 -34.23 -34.58 -14.84
C VAL A 94 -34.32 -35.77 -13.89
N GLN A 95 -33.42 -35.87 -12.91
CA GLN A 95 -33.44 -36.92 -11.89
C GLN A 95 -34.72 -36.86 -11.04
N ALA A 96 -35.12 -35.68 -10.58
CA ALA A 96 -36.35 -35.49 -9.81
C ALA A 96 -37.60 -35.87 -10.62
N LEU A 97 -37.66 -35.45 -11.88
CA LEU A 97 -38.77 -35.74 -12.79
C LEU A 97 -38.83 -37.20 -13.24
N TYR A 98 -37.70 -37.90 -13.28
CA TYR A 98 -37.64 -39.30 -13.68
C TYR A 98 -38.07 -40.24 -12.54
N TYR A 99 -37.57 -40.01 -11.32
CA TYR A 99 -37.86 -40.90 -10.19
C TYR A 99 -39.13 -40.53 -9.41
N ARG A 100 -39.66 -39.31 -9.56
CA ARG A 100 -40.96 -38.73 -9.15
C ARG A 100 -41.47 -38.91 -7.71
N ARG A 101 -41.05 -39.92 -6.95
CA ARG A 101 -41.78 -40.42 -5.77
C ARG A 101 -41.04 -40.47 -4.42
N PRO A 102 -39.69 -40.42 -4.30
CA PRO A 102 -39.07 -40.30 -2.98
C PRO A 102 -38.93 -38.82 -2.58
N TYR A 103 -39.36 -38.44 -1.38
CA TYR A 103 -39.08 -37.10 -0.81
C TYR A 103 -37.58 -36.78 -0.84
N LYS A 104 -36.73 -37.80 -0.69
CA LYS A 104 -35.27 -37.67 -0.73
C LYS A 104 -34.73 -37.21 -2.09
N VAL A 105 -35.37 -37.58 -3.20
CA VAL A 105 -34.95 -37.11 -4.54
C VAL A 105 -35.24 -35.63 -4.69
N TRP A 106 -36.40 -35.17 -4.19
CA TRP A 106 -36.74 -33.75 -4.17
C TRP A 106 -35.84 -32.95 -3.22
N MET A 107 -35.37 -33.54 -2.12
CA MET A 107 -34.35 -32.91 -1.27
C MET A 107 -32.99 -32.83 -1.97
N SER A 108 -32.59 -33.84 -2.76
CA SER A 108 -31.34 -33.76 -3.54
C SER A 108 -31.40 -32.69 -4.64
N LEU A 109 -32.58 -32.40 -5.18
CA LEU A 109 -32.79 -31.32 -6.16
C LEU A 109 -32.35 -29.96 -5.62
N ILE A 110 -32.62 -29.69 -4.34
CA ILE A 110 -32.19 -28.45 -3.68
C ILE A 110 -30.67 -28.34 -3.73
N VAL A 111 -29.95 -29.42 -3.43
CA VAL A 111 -28.47 -29.45 -3.48
C VAL A 111 -27.96 -29.18 -4.88
N TYR A 112 -28.62 -29.72 -5.91
CA TYR A 112 -28.20 -29.56 -7.31
C TYR A 112 -28.46 -28.15 -7.87
N ILE A 113 -29.57 -27.53 -7.47
CA ILE A 113 -29.98 -26.22 -7.99
C ILE A 113 -29.36 -25.06 -7.21
N THR A 114 -29.10 -25.23 -5.90
CA THR A 114 -28.62 -24.16 -5.02
C THR A 114 -27.37 -23.44 -5.54
N PRO A 115 -26.32 -24.14 -6.03
CA PRO A 115 -25.16 -23.49 -6.63
C PRO A 115 -25.50 -22.58 -7.80
N PHE A 116 -26.42 -23.01 -8.68
CA PHE A 116 -26.83 -22.26 -9.86
C PHE A 116 -27.72 -21.06 -9.50
N ILE A 117 -28.62 -21.19 -8.51
CA ILE A 117 -29.40 -20.05 -7.99
C ILE A 117 -28.49 -19.04 -7.31
N LEU A 118 -27.56 -19.47 -6.46
CA LEU A 118 -26.59 -18.58 -5.81
C LEU A 118 -25.73 -17.86 -6.86
N LEU A 119 -25.32 -18.56 -7.92
CA LEU A 119 -24.63 -17.98 -9.05
C LEU A 119 -25.49 -16.90 -9.74
N LEU A 120 -26.75 -17.19 -10.05
CA LEU A 120 -27.66 -16.23 -10.68
C LEU A 120 -27.95 -15.03 -9.77
N PHE A 121 -28.02 -15.21 -8.45
CA PHE A 121 -28.20 -14.12 -7.49
C PHE A 121 -26.94 -13.25 -7.39
N LEU A 122 -25.76 -13.87 -7.31
CA LEU A 122 -24.47 -13.18 -7.34
C LEU A 122 -24.22 -12.48 -8.69
N SER A 123 -24.76 -13.03 -9.79
CA SER A 123 -24.69 -12.45 -11.13
C SER A 123 -25.71 -11.33 -11.33
N LYS A 124 -26.96 -11.47 -10.86
CA LYS A 124 -27.98 -10.41 -10.91
C LYS A 124 -27.66 -9.24 -9.98
N ASN A 125 -27.05 -9.48 -8.83
CA ASN A 125 -26.52 -8.39 -7.99
C ASN A 125 -25.31 -7.70 -8.64
N ALA A 126 -24.75 -8.28 -9.72
CA ALA A 126 -23.78 -7.63 -10.59
C ALA A 126 -24.43 -7.05 -11.88
N HIS A 127 -25.73 -7.27 -12.15
CA HIS A 127 -26.40 -6.95 -13.44
C HIS A 127 -27.86 -6.45 -13.35
N GLY A 128 -28.34 -5.93 -12.23
CA GLY A 128 -29.58 -5.13 -12.15
C GLY A 128 -29.29 -3.87 -11.35
N THR A 129 -29.41 -2.65 -11.88
CA THR A 129 -30.49 -2.14 -12.74
C THR A 129 -30.00 -1.09 -13.74
N THR A 130 -30.05 -1.45 -15.03
CA THR A 130 -30.33 -0.53 -16.13
C THR A 130 -31.62 -1.03 -16.78
N LYS A 131 -32.64 -0.17 -16.89
CA LYS A 131 -33.70 -0.30 -17.89
C LYS A 131 -33.71 1.01 -18.67
N GLU A 132 -33.71 0.85 -19.99
CA GLU A 132 -33.45 1.84 -21.01
C GLU A 132 -34.39 3.05 -20.95
N PHE A 133 -33.79 4.24 -21.00
CA PHE A 133 -34.21 5.26 -21.94
C PHE A 133 -33.00 5.57 -22.80
N VAL A 134 -33.07 5.21 -24.08
CA VAL A 134 -32.06 5.57 -25.07
C VAL A 134 -32.17 7.08 -25.30
N ILE A 135 -31.20 7.82 -24.75
CA ILE A 135 -30.64 8.99 -25.42
C ILE A 135 -29.13 8.79 -25.41
N ASN A 136 -28.57 8.71 -26.62
CA ASN A 136 -27.14 8.71 -26.87
C ASN A 136 -26.49 9.92 -26.20
N GLN A 137 -25.73 9.65 -25.14
CA GLN A 137 -24.47 10.31 -24.80
C GLN A 137 -23.82 9.46 -23.69
N THR A 138 -22.81 8.66 -24.04
CA THR A 138 -21.95 8.03 -23.05
C THR A 138 -21.09 9.13 -22.42
N ILE A 139 -21.67 9.88 -21.48
CA ILE A 139 -20.90 10.66 -20.52
C ILE A 139 -20.39 9.62 -19.55
N HIS A 140 -19.18 9.12 -19.76
CA HIS A 140 -18.55 8.35 -18.69
C HIS A 140 -18.32 9.33 -17.54
N GLU A 141 -18.93 9.06 -16.39
CA GLU A 141 -18.92 10.00 -15.27
C GLU A 141 -17.48 10.29 -14.82
N ASN A 142 -17.17 11.57 -14.66
CA ASN A 142 -15.91 12.00 -14.07
C ASN A 142 -15.78 11.43 -12.66
N PHE A 143 -14.61 10.88 -12.33
CA PHE A 143 -14.30 10.48 -10.96
C PHE A 143 -13.54 11.61 -10.25
N VAL A 144 -14.09 12.10 -9.14
CA VAL A 144 -13.48 13.17 -8.34
C VAL A 144 -12.79 12.56 -7.12
N PHE A 145 -11.50 12.86 -6.95
CA PHE A 145 -10.64 12.30 -5.89
C PHE A 145 -9.88 13.41 -5.13
N PRO A 146 -9.84 13.38 -3.78
CA PRO A 146 -9.29 14.49 -3.00
C PRO A 146 -7.83 14.35 -2.57
N PHE A 147 -7.23 13.17 -2.71
CA PHE A 147 -5.88 12.93 -2.18
C PHE A 147 -4.82 13.10 -3.27
N ILE A 148 -3.68 13.68 -2.88
CA ILE A 148 -2.51 13.81 -3.75
C ILE A 148 -1.29 13.20 -3.07
N LEU A 149 -0.58 12.37 -3.82
CA LEU A 149 0.74 11.85 -3.49
C LEU A 149 1.79 12.74 -4.15
N ALA A 150 2.89 12.98 -3.46
CA ALA A 150 4.11 13.57 -4.03
C ALA A 150 5.35 12.87 -3.48
N VAL A 151 6.52 13.21 -4.04
CA VAL A 151 7.82 12.64 -3.67
C VAL A 151 8.82 13.77 -3.45
N GLU A 152 9.62 13.66 -2.39
CA GLU A 152 10.83 14.46 -2.19
C GLU A 152 12.02 13.67 -2.76
N PRO A 153 12.65 14.11 -3.87
CA PRO A 153 13.55 13.26 -4.67
C PRO A 153 15.00 13.24 -4.16
N ILE A 154 15.17 13.08 -2.85
CA ILE A 154 16.49 12.91 -2.23
C ILE A 154 17.03 11.53 -2.61
N LYS A 155 18.23 11.48 -3.20
CA LYS A 155 18.91 10.24 -3.59
C LYS A 155 19.79 9.68 -2.48
N ARG A 156 20.40 10.56 -1.67
CA ARG A 156 21.27 10.19 -0.55
C ARG A 156 21.05 11.17 0.60
N LEU A 157 21.07 10.63 1.81
CA LEU A 157 20.83 11.37 3.04
C LEU A 157 21.86 10.96 4.10
N LEU A 158 22.37 11.93 4.83
CA LEU A 158 23.17 11.74 6.03
C LEU A 158 22.68 12.74 7.09
N VAL A 159 22.50 12.31 8.33
CA VAL A 159 22.14 13.17 9.46
C VAL A 159 23.13 12.93 10.59
N VAL A 160 23.99 13.91 10.88
CA VAL A 160 25.01 13.83 11.93
C VAL A 160 24.54 14.64 13.13
N SER A 161 24.42 14.00 14.29
CA SER A 161 24.06 14.70 15.53
C SER A 161 25.30 15.08 16.32
N PHE A 162 25.29 16.25 16.94
CA PHE A 162 26.40 16.78 17.73
C PHE A 162 26.01 17.00 19.18
N LYS A 163 26.99 17.02 20.08
CA LYS A 163 26.80 17.24 21.51
C LYS A 163 27.36 18.60 21.91
N GLY A 164 26.51 19.43 22.52
CA GLY A 164 26.94 20.59 23.29
C GLY A 164 27.40 21.80 22.48
N ASP A 165 27.18 21.83 21.16
CA ASP A 165 27.35 23.07 20.41
C ASP A 165 26.20 24.05 20.76
N PRO A 166 26.48 25.34 20.99
CA PRO A 166 25.46 26.29 21.40
C PRO A 166 24.47 26.68 20.29
N GLU A 167 24.80 26.45 19.02
CA GLU A 167 23.98 26.90 17.89
C GLU A 167 23.35 25.73 17.13
N TYR A 168 24.07 24.63 16.88
CA TYR A 168 23.63 23.55 16.00
C TYR A 168 23.60 22.18 16.68
N GLU A 169 22.47 21.49 16.56
CA GLU A 169 22.27 20.13 17.07
C GLU A 169 22.63 19.07 16.02
N MET A 170 22.37 19.35 14.74
CA MET A 170 22.59 18.39 13.66
C MET A 170 22.99 19.10 12.36
N ILE A 171 23.76 18.39 11.52
CA ILE A 171 24.02 18.75 10.12
C ILE A 171 23.53 17.59 9.25
N GLU A 172 22.74 17.92 8.23
CA GLU A 172 22.13 16.96 7.32
C GLU A 172 22.41 17.30 5.86
N PRO A 173 23.44 16.70 5.25
CA PRO A 173 23.63 16.71 3.81
C PRO A 173 22.60 15.83 3.09
N GLN A 174 22.11 16.35 1.98
CA GLN A 174 21.19 15.71 1.07
C GLN A 174 21.71 15.88 -0.35
N TYR A 175 21.67 14.82 -1.14
CA TYR A 175 22.06 14.86 -2.54
C TYR A 175 20.86 14.67 -3.45
N TYR A 176 20.78 15.55 -4.45
CA TYR A 176 19.77 15.58 -5.50
C TYR A 176 20.38 15.23 -6.85
N ASP A 177 19.60 14.49 -7.63
CA ASP A 177 19.84 14.24 -9.06
C ASP A 177 18.47 14.00 -9.69
N ASP A 178 17.79 15.10 -9.97
CA ASP A 178 16.40 15.13 -10.40
C ASP A 178 16.17 16.23 -11.45
N LEU A 179 15.31 15.98 -12.42
CA LEU A 179 15.04 16.93 -13.50
C LEU A 179 14.32 18.20 -13.02
N CYS A 180 13.53 18.11 -11.96
CA CYS A 180 12.75 19.23 -11.43
C CYS A 180 13.50 19.94 -10.30
N PHE A 181 14.15 19.17 -9.42
CA PHE A 181 14.85 19.71 -8.23
C PHE A 181 16.33 19.99 -8.47
N GLY A 182 16.83 19.62 -9.65
CA GLY A 182 18.20 19.85 -10.06
C GLY A 182 19.18 18.82 -9.50
N LYS A 183 20.47 19.12 -9.62
CA LYS A 183 21.56 18.22 -9.27
C LYS A 183 22.55 18.91 -8.34
N GLY A 184 22.88 18.27 -7.23
CA GLY A 184 23.83 18.78 -6.25
C GLY A 184 23.39 18.60 -4.81
N LEU A 185 24.02 19.37 -3.92
CA LEU A 185 23.85 19.27 -2.48
C LEU A 185 22.89 20.32 -1.91
N ARG A 186 22.12 19.87 -0.92
CA ARG A 186 21.44 20.70 0.08
C ARG A 186 21.91 20.28 1.46
N VAL A 187 22.26 21.22 2.31
CA VAL A 187 22.68 20.99 3.69
C VAL A 187 21.71 21.68 4.63
N LEU A 188 21.04 20.91 5.47
CA LEU A 188 20.23 21.43 6.56
C LEU A 188 21.05 21.48 7.85
N MET A 189 21.07 22.64 8.51
CA MET A 189 21.70 22.82 9.80
C MET A 189 20.63 23.08 10.85
N TYR A 190 20.41 22.09 11.72
CA TYR A 190 19.38 22.13 12.75
C TYR A 190 19.86 22.93 13.94
N ARG A 191 19.16 24.02 14.27
CA ARG A 191 19.52 24.91 15.35
C ARG A 191 18.99 24.42 16.70
N THR A 192 19.62 24.85 17.78
CA THR A 192 19.15 24.60 19.15
C THR A 192 17.79 25.25 19.44
N ASP A 193 17.43 26.32 18.73
CA ASP A 193 16.09 26.96 18.77
C ASP A 193 15.03 26.24 17.94
N LYS A 194 15.37 25.08 17.35
CA LYS A 194 14.54 24.21 16.51
C LYS A 194 14.17 24.76 15.12
N LYS A 195 14.72 25.91 14.72
CA LYS A 195 14.70 26.33 13.30
C LYS A 195 15.78 25.61 12.51
N ILE A 196 15.66 25.62 11.19
CA ILE A 196 16.61 24.94 10.31
C ILE A 196 17.16 25.94 9.28
N ASP A 197 18.47 26.11 9.26
CA ASP A 197 19.16 26.86 8.21
C ASP A 197 19.38 25.92 7.01
N VAL A 198 19.05 26.38 5.81
CA VAL A 198 19.14 25.59 4.57
C VAL A 198 20.14 26.23 3.61
N TYR A 199 21.19 25.48 3.28
CA TYR A 199 22.19 25.88 2.30
C TYR A 199 22.11 24.96 1.09
N TYR A 200 22.16 25.48 -0.12
CA TYR A 200 22.02 24.66 -1.33
C TYR A 200 22.90 25.16 -2.47
N GLN A 201 23.39 24.23 -3.28
CA GLN A 201 24.19 24.56 -4.46
C GLN A 201 23.34 25.29 -5.52
N PRO A 202 23.97 26.06 -6.44
CA PRO A 202 23.24 26.86 -7.43
C PRO A 202 22.30 26.08 -8.34
N ASP A 203 22.67 24.83 -8.63
CA ASP A 203 21.96 23.91 -9.53
C ASP A 203 20.89 23.07 -8.80
N VAL A 204 20.63 23.36 -7.52
CA VAL A 204 19.56 22.73 -6.73
C VAL A 204 18.42 23.74 -6.55
N PHE A 205 17.20 23.32 -6.88
CA PHE A 205 16.00 24.12 -6.65
C PHE A 205 15.49 23.91 -5.22
N PHE A 206 15.22 25.02 -4.53
CA PHE A 206 14.66 25.02 -3.19
C PHE A 206 13.58 26.10 -3.07
N ASP A 207 12.37 25.67 -2.78
CA ASP A 207 11.26 26.56 -2.45
C ASP A 207 11.12 26.72 -0.93
N SER A 208 11.56 27.88 -0.43
CA SER A 208 11.46 28.23 0.99
C SER A 208 10.02 28.27 1.54
N THR A 209 9.01 28.49 0.69
CA THR A 209 7.62 28.68 1.12
C THR A 209 6.93 27.37 1.51
N THR A 210 7.46 26.24 1.04
CA THR A 210 6.88 24.91 1.27
C THR A 210 7.59 24.14 2.40
N PHE A 211 8.66 24.72 2.98
CA PHE A 211 9.47 24.08 4.01
C PHE A 211 8.76 24.03 5.37
N ALA A 212 8.53 22.82 5.90
CA ALA A 212 7.71 22.60 7.10
C ALA A 212 8.35 21.64 8.14
N VAL A 213 9.68 21.52 8.17
CA VAL A 213 10.39 20.67 9.14
C VAL A 213 10.75 21.48 10.40
N GLY A 214 10.65 20.86 11.59
CA GLY A 214 10.98 21.52 12.87
C GLY A 214 10.02 22.67 13.21
N LYS A 215 10.59 23.77 13.72
CA LYS A 215 9.92 25.09 13.84
C LYS A 215 9.92 25.89 12.53
N GLY A 216 10.25 25.26 11.42
CA GLY A 216 10.33 25.86 10.11
C GLY A 216 11.71 26.45 9.80
N LEU A 217 11.73 27.27 8.74
CA LEU A 217 12.95 27.81 8.17
C LEU A 217 13.60 28.87 9.07
N GLY A 218 14.91 28.75 9.27
CA GLY A 218 15.76 29.81 9.79
C GLY A 218 16.14 30.77 8.67
N ILE A 219 17.24 30.45 7.99
CA ILE A 219 17.64 31.11 6.74
C ILE A 219 17.66 30.10 5.58
N ALA A 220 17.54 30.61 4.36
CA ALA A 220 17.82 29.85 3.14
C ALA A 220 18.86 30.62 2.33
N SER A 221 19.95 29.97 1.93
CA SER A 221 20.99 30.60 1.13
C SER A 221 21.55 29.67 0.07
N LYS A 222 21.61 30.18 -1.16
CA LYS A 222 22.38 29.56 -2.23
C LYS A 222 23.87 29.78 -1.94
N VAL A 223 24.68 28.73 -1.99
CA VAL A 223 26.12 28.78 -1.71
C VAL A 223 26.90 27.87 -2.66
N GLN A 224 28.17 28.23 -2.91
CA GLN A 224 29.10 27.29 -3.52
C GLN A 224 29.62 26.33 -2.44
N MET A 225 29.54 25.03 -2.72
CA MET A 225 30.12 23.99 -1.87
C MET A 225 31.39 23.48 -2.56
N SER A 226 32.51 23.55 -1.86
CA SER A 226 33.79 23.03 -2.32
C SER A 226 34.71 22.77 -1.11
N PRO A 227 35.12 21.51 -0.88
CA PRO A 227 34.68 20.30 -1.59
C PRO A 227 33.17 20.03 -1.41
N ASP A 228 32.61 19.17 -2.27
CA ASP A 228 31.19 18.79 -2.31
C ASP A 228 30.99 17.26 -2.47
N ARG A 229 31.94 16.47 -1.97
CA ARG A 229 31.88 15.00 -2.08
C ARG A 229 30.85 14.45 -1.10
N PHE A 230 29.90 13.67 -1.60
CA PHE A 230 28.96 12.93 -0.77
C PHE A 230 28.65 11.55 -1.38
N GLU A 231 29.37 10.54 -0.91
CA GLU A 231 29.23 9.15 -1.34
C GLU A 231 28.87 8.24 -0.17
N ILE A 232 28.09 7.19 -0.47
CA ILE A 232 27.76 6.12 0.47
C ILE A 232 28.23 4.81 -0.16
N LEU A 233 29.44 4.40 0.20
CA LEU A 233 30.13 3.23 -0.33
C LEU A 233 29.76 1.97 0.45
N LYS A 234 30.13 0.80 -0.07
CA LYS A 234 29.97 -0.48 0.65
C LYS A 234 30.71 -0.50 1.99
N THR A 235 31.78 0.27 2.12
CA THR A 235 32.61 0.41 3.34
C THR A 235 32.15 1.54 4.25
N GLY A 236 31.00 2.17 3.98
CA GLY A 236 30.46 3.28 4.78
C GLY A 236 30.42 4.63 4.05
N VAL A 237 30.36 5.70 4.83
CA VAL A 237 30.21 7.08 4.34
C VAL A 237 31.57 7.70 3.94
N ASP A 238 31.63 8.34 2.76
CA ASP A 238 32.71 9.24 2.34
C ASP A 238 32.12 10.61 1.98
N VAL A 239 32.26 11.55 2.91
CA VAL A 239 31.73 12.91 2.82
C VAL A 239 32.87 13.90 3.03
N ASP A 240 32.89 14.93 2.21
CA ASP A 240 33.82 16.06 2.32
C ASP A 240 33.13 17.28 1.70
N ILE A 241 32.43 18.02 2.56
CA ILE A 241 31.59 19.15 2.19
C ILE A 241 32.08 20.38 2.94
N ALA A 242 32.26 21.49 2.23
CA ALA A 242 32.53 22.75 2.88
C ALA A 242 32.00 23.96 2.11
N PHE A 243 31.57 24.99 2.84
CA PHE A 243 31.01 26.22 2.29
C PHE A 243 31.12 27.37 3.30
N THR A 244 30.79 28.59 2.87
CA THR A 244 30.71 29.75 3.76
C THR A 244 29.25 30.06 4.05
N ASP A 245 28.89 30.17 5.32
CA ASP A 245 27.52 30.49 5.74
C ASP A 245 27.17 31.98 5.58
N TYR A 246 25.92 32.35 5.89
CA TYR A 246 25.44 33.74 5.77
C TYR A 246 26.14 34.73 6.72
N LYS A 247 26.86 34.24 7.73
CA LYS A 247 27.65 35.04 8.68
C LYS A 247 29.13 35.11 8.27
N GLY A 248 29.50 34.58 7.11
CA GLY A 248 30.89 34.56 6.64
C GLY A 248 31.76 33.48 7.29
N ARG A 249 31.17 32.51 8.01
CA ARG A 249 31.90 31.44 8.69
C ARG A 249 32.07 30.25 7.77
N ARG A 250 33.27 29.65 7.76
CA ARG A 250 33.52 28.38 7.07
C ARG A 250 32.80 27.24 7.80
N ILE A 251 31.98 26.49 7.09
CA ILE A 251 31.35 25.25 7.54
C ILE A 251 32.06 24.09 6.86
N GLU A 252 32.46 23.08 7.63
CA GLU A 252 33.16 21.91 7.11
C GLU A 252 32.57 20.64 7.74
N LEU A 253 32.32 19.63 6.91
CA LEU A 253 31.93 18.29 7.32
C LEU A 253 32.73 17.28 6.50
N LEU A 254 33.64 16.59 7.17
CA LEU A 254 34.41 15.50 6.62
C LEU A 254 34.13 14.22 7.40
N ILE A 255 33.69 13.18 6.71
CA ILE A 255 33.51 11.84 7.25
C ILE A 255 34.18 10.87 6.30
N LYS A 256 35.11 10.09 6.82
CA LYS A 256 35.69 8.97 6.09
C LYS A 256 35.57 7.72 6.94
N GLU A 257 34.59 6.90 6.60
CA GLU A 257 34.37 5.58 7.19
C GLU A 257 35.03 4.51 6.32
N ASN A 258 35.80 3.64 6.98
CA ASN A 258 36.33 2.44 6.38
C ASN A 258 35.97 1.26 7.28
N SER A 259 34.69 0.88 7.22
CA SER A 259 34.15 -0.26 7.96
C SER A 259 34.13 -1.52 7.09
N VAL A 260 34.04 -2.67 7.75
CA VAL A 260 33.70 -3.93 7.08
C VAL A 260 32.26 -3.83 6.60
N ASN A 261 31.96 -4.25 5.37
CA ASN A 261 30.61 -4.19 4.80
C ASN A 261 29.56 -4.78 5.76
N HIS A 262 28.50 -4.01 6.03
CA HIS A 262 27.36 -4.42 6.85
C HIS A 262 26.08 -4.41 6.04
N ASP A 263 25.22 -5.38 6.33
CA ASP A 263 23.86 -5.40 5.80
C ASP A 263 23.10 -4.20 6.36
N ARG A 264 22.78 -3.25 5.46
CA ARG A 264 21.91 -2.11 5.73
C ARG A 264 20.47 -2.62 5.94
N LEU A 265 19.66 -1.81 6.61
CA LEU A 265 18.31 -2.21 7.01
C LEU A 265 17.27 -1.15 6.64
N PRO A 266 16.01 -1.54 6.44
CA PRO A 266 14.93 -0.60 6.21
C PRO A 266 14.55 0.14 7.50
N PHE A 267 14.36 1.46 7.42
CA PHE A 267 13.98 2.27 8.56
C PHE A 267 13.09 3.46 8.18
N LEU A 268 11.96 3.65 8.87
CA LEU A 268 11.14 4.85 8.75
C LEU A 268 11.69 5.92 9.69
N ALA A 269 12.22 7.01 9.12
CA ALA A 269 12.71 8.12 9.93
C ALA A 269 11.54 8.80 10.68
N PRO A 270 11.72 9.17 11.96
CA PRO A 270 10.68 9.81 12.76
C PRO A 270 10.56 11.32 12.51
N VAL A 271 10.63 11.76 11.24
CA VAL A 271 10.71 13.18 10.85
C VAL A 271 9.50 13.98 11.35
N GLY A 272 8.32 13.36 11.38
CA GLY A 272 7.09 14.02 11.85
C GLY A 272 7.00 14.29 13.35
N ASN A 273 7.89 13.74 14.19
CA ASN A 273 7.86 14.05 15.63
C ASN A 273 8.15 15.52 15.94
N ASP A 274 8.97 16.14 15.11
CA ASP A 274 9.47 17.50 15.32
C ASP A 274 8.71 18.55 14.51
N MET A 275 7.66 18.16 13.75
CA MET A 275 6.84 19.09 12.97
C MET A 275 5.76 19.74 13.84
N GLU A 276 5.83 21.05 14.03
CA GLU A 276 4.80 21.81 14.77
C GLU A 276 3.57 22.13 13.91
N LYS A 277 3.77 22.47 12.63
CA LYS A 277 2.72 22.87 11.69
C LYS A 277 2.86 22.07 10.39
N PRO A 278 2.43 20.81 10.34
CA PRO A 278 2.62 19.98 9.16
C PRO A 278 1.78 20.48 7.99
N SER A 279 2.43 20.77 6.86
CA SER A 279 1.74 21.07 5.58
C SER A 279 1.46 19.80 4.77
N LYS A 280 2.04 18.68 5.16
CA LYS A 280 1.99 17.35 4.52
C LYS A 280 2.25 16.25 5.55
N LEU A 281 1.81 15.04 5.27
CA LEU A 281 2.33 13.85 5.95
C LEU A 281 3.56 13.36 5.18
N LEU A 282 4.74 13.57 5.75
CA LEU A 282 6.03 13.22 5.15
C LEU A 282 6.55 11.88 5.71
N LEU A 283 6.61 10.85 4.88
CA LEU A 283 7.06 9.51 5.25
C LEU A 283 8.41 9.19 4.60
N ALA A 284 9.50 9.49 5.33
CA ALA A 284 10.87 9.25 4.89
C ALA A 284 11.31 7.80 5.16
N TYR A 285 11.03 6.91 4.22
CA TYR A 285 11.45 5.51 4.31
C TYR A 285 12.84 5.33 3.73
N MET A 286 13.78 4.91 4.56
CA MET A 286 15.16 4.66 4.19
C MET A 286 15.34 3.16 4.00
N GLN A 287 15.25 2.66 2.75
CA GLN A 287 15.39 1.25 2.43
C GLN A 287 16.78 0.68 2.77
N GLU A 288 17.83 1.49 2.61
CA GLU A 288 19.21 1.10 2.91
C GLU A 288 19.82 2.01 3.97
N PHE A 289 19.25 1.97 5.19
CA PHE A 289 19.71 2.76 6.32
C PHE A 289 20.80 2.05 7.13
N ASP A 290 21.75 2.83 7.66
CA ASP A 290 22.56 2.42 8.80
C ASP A 290 23.10 3.61 9.62
N PHE A 291 23.85 3.29 10.68
CA PHE A 291 24.61 4.25 11.46
C PHE A 291 26.09 4.22 11.08
N VAL A 292 26.76 5.39 11.15
CA VAL A 292 28.20 5.49 10.95
C VAL A 292 28.95 4.79 12.09
N ASN A 293 29.88 3.89 11.76
CA ASN A 293 30.71 3.21 12.74
C ASN A 293 31.68 4.15 13.44
N ARG A 294 32.14 3.77 14.63
CA ARG A 294 33.16 4.54 15.37
C ARG A 294 34.58 4.08 15.07
N GLU A 295 34.74 2.77 14.92
CA GLU A 295 36.01 2.17 14.55
C GLU A 295 36.25 2.35 13.05
N GLY A 296 37.50 2.63 12.66
CA GLY A 296 37.84 2.87 11.26
C GLY A 296 37.23 4.14 10.65
N THR A 297 36.70 5.07 11.47
CA THR A 297 36.03 6.28 10.99
C THR A 297 36.71 7.55 11.48
N ILE A 298 36.99 8.46 10.55
CA ILE A 298 37.40 9.84 10.81
C ILE A 298 36.17 10.73 10.64
N ILE A 299 35.84 11.52 11.67
CA ILE A 299 34.82 12.58 11.56
C ILE A 299 35.45 13.90 12.00
N HIS A 300 35.39 14.89 11.12
CA HIS A 300 35.71 16.27 11.41
C HIS A 300 34.51 17.15 11.01
N ALA A 301 34.05 17.99 11.93
CA ALA A 301 32.96 18.91 11.67
C ALA A 301 33.26 20.24 12.37
N GLN A 302 33.09 21.35 11.65
CA GLN A 302 33.52 22.67 12.11
C GLN A 302 32.58 23.78 11.61
N VAL A 303 32.37 24.81 12.44
CA VAL A 303 31.60 26.02 12.15
C VAL A 303 32.41 27.25 12.59
N GLY A 304 33.03 27.94 11.66
CA GLY A 304 34.04 28.97 11.97
C GLY A 304 35.17 28.33 12.76
N ASP A 305 35.48 28.83 13.95
CA ASP A 305 36.52 28.25 14.82
C ASP A 305 35.99 27.12 15.75
N ARG A 306 34.68 26.86 15.73
CA ARG A 306 34.07 25.88 16.63
C ARG A 306 34.11 24.48 16.03
N LYS A 307 34.84 23.57 16.69
CA LYS A 307 34.82 22.14 16.37
C LYS A 307 33.61 21.47 17.01
N LEU A 308 32.82 20.78 16.21
CA LEU A 308 31.64 20.05 16.66
C LEU A 308 32.04 18.64 17.12
N THR A 309 31.43 18.17 18.21
CA THR A 309 31.67 16.82 18.75
C THR A 309 30.54 15.89 18.36
N PRO A 310 30.77 14.85 17.51
CA PRO A 310 29.73 13.90 17.13
C PRO A 310 29.15 13.15 18.33
N SER A 311 27.82 13.10 18.40
CA SER A 311 27.09 12.34 19.41
C SER A 311 27.28 10.83 19.20
N LYS A 312 27.33 10.07 20.29
CA LYS A 312 27.48 8.61 20.27
C LYS A 312 26.09 7.96 20.38
N PHE A 313 25.85 6.88 19.66
CA PHE A 313 24.61 6.12 19.86
C PHE A 313 24.74 5.22 21.09
N ALA A 314 23.67 5.15 21.89
CA ALA A 314 23.71 4.49 23.20
C ALA A 314 23.78 2.95 23.10
N ILE A 315 23.33 2.38 21.99
CA ILE A 315 23.19 0.93 21.79
C ILE A 315 24.15 0.48 20.68
N LYS A 316 24.65 -0.75 20.79
CA LYS A 316 25.47 -1.36 19.75
C LYS A 316 24.63 -1.82 18.56
N ARG A 317 25.15 -1.59 17.36
CA ARG A 317 24.64 -2.12 16.09
C ARG A 317 25.48 -3.36 15.74
N ASN A 318 24.88 -4.55 15.78
CA ASN A 318 25.57 -5.84 15.55
C ASN A 318 26.91 -5.97 16.31
N GLY A 319 26.91 -5.58 17.60
CA GLY A 319 28.11 -5.62 18.45
C GLY A 319 29.07 -4.43 18.30
N GLN A 320 28.90 -3.61 17.26
CA GLN A 320 29.75 -2.45 16.97
C GLN A 320 29.22 -1.17 17.61
N LYS A 321 30.14 -0.28 17.97
CA LYS A 321 29.83 1.05 18.52
C LYS A 321 29.67 2.02 17.36
N THR A 322 28.56 2.74 17.32
CA THR A 322 28.25 3.70 16.24
C THR A 322 28.11 5.12 16.79
N TYR A 323 28.26 6.11 15.92
CA TYR A 323 27.83 7.48 16.19
C TYR A 323 26.32 7.59 16.04
N PHE A 324 25.72 8.62 16.63
CA PHE A 324 24.36 9.02 16.29
C PHE A 324 24.35 9.86 15.00
N ALA A 325 24.96 9.26 13.98
CA ALA A 325 25.05 9.72 12.61
C ALA A 325 24.43 8.64 11.73
N ARG A 326 23.42 9.01 10.95
CA ARG A 326 22.49 8.12 10.25
C ARG A 326 22.56 8.39 8.76
N TYR A 327 22.66 7.38 7.92
CA TYR A 327 22.70 7.59 6.48
C TYR A 327 21.80 6.62 5.72
N ALA A 328 21.45 6.99 4.49
CA ALA A 328 20.74 6.14 3.55
C ALA A 328 21.22 6.36 2.12
N SER A 329 21.60 5.28 1.44
CA SER A 329 21.97 5.22 0.01
C SER A 329 20.80 4.94 -0.91
N LYS A 330 19.74 4.35 -0.35
CA LYS A 330 18.45 4.14 -1.02
C LYS A 330 17.36 4.57 -0.05
N LEU A 331 16.55 5.51 -0.48
CA LEU A 331 15.42 6.06 0.26
C LEU A 331 14.29 6.46 -0.68
N THR A 332 13.08 6.46 -0.14
CA THR A 332 11.88 6.98 -0.80
C THR A 332 11.12 7.80 0.22
N ILE A 333 10.99 9.08 -0.07
CA ILE A 333 10.31 10.03 0.80
C ILE A 333 9.02 10.44 0.09
N GLY A 334 7.90 9.89 0.55
CA GLY A 334 6.60 10.25 -0.02
C GLY A 334 5.82 11.19 0.88
N GLU A 335 4.93 11.92 0.23
CA GLU A 335 4.10 12.95 0.83
C GLU A 335 2.65 12.64 0.53
N ILE A 336 1.79 12.73 1.55
CA ILE A 336 0.34 12.71 1.35
C ILE A 336 -0.20 14.11 1.59
N ASN A 337 -1.02 14.59 0.65
CA ASN A 337 -1.64 15.90 0.65
C ASN A 337 -0.68 17.04 1.02
N PRO A 338 0.43 17.26 0.29
CA PRO A 338 1.05 18.58 0.26
C PRO A 338 0.05 19.68 -0.11
N PRO A 339 0.37 20.96 0.16
CA PRO A 339 -0.49 22.08 -0.21
C PRO A 339 -0.93 22.00 -1.67
N ASN A 340 -2.24 21.87 -1.87
CA ASN A 340 -2.88 21.75 -3.16
C ASN A 340 -4.29 22.34 -3.04
N THR A 341 -4.75 22.98 -4.12
CA THR A 341 -6.05 23.66 -4.19
C THR A 341 -7.04 22.97 -5.12
N ALA A 342 -6.61 21.97 -5.89
CA ALA A 342 -7.43 21.32 -6.91
C ALA A 342 -7.74 19.85 -6.57
N LEU A 343 -8.96 19.41 -6.88
CA LEU A 343 -9.32 18.01 -6.88
C LEU A 343 -8.78 17.32 -8.13
N PHE A 344 -8.46 16.02 -8.03
CA PHE A 344 -8.28 15.21 -9.22
C PHE A 344 -9.64 14.96 -9.85
N VAL A 345 -9.76 15.29 -11.14
CA VAL A 345 -10.88 14.92 -11.99
C VAL A 345 -10.37 13.92 -13.01
N LEU A 346 -10.76 12.66 -12.85
CA LEU A 346 -10.41 11.58 -13.77
C LEU A 346 -11.55 11.44 -14.78
N GLU A 347 -11.33 11.96 -15.98
CA GLU A 347 -12.30 11.88 -17.07
C GLU A 347 -12.43 10.44 -17.58
N ASN A 348 -13.67 10.01 -17.81
CA ASN A 348 -13.99 8.67 -18.31
C ASN A 348 -13.29 7.52 -17.55
N ALA A 349 -13.22 7.65 -16.21
CA ALA A 349 -12.45 6.78 -15.35
C ALA A 349 -12.95 5.32 -15.36
N GLN A 350 -12.10 4.37 -15.79
CA GLN A 350 -12.38 2.93 -15.67
C GLN A 350 -11.07 2.12 -15.58
N GLY A 351 -11.06 1.10 -14.72
CA GLY A 351 -9.92 0.18 -14.59
C GLY A 351 -8.66 0.91 -14.12
N ASN A 352 -7.54 0.72 -14.81
CA ASN A 352 -6.29 1.40 -14.50
C ASN A 352 -6.15 2.69 -15.29
N ILE A 353 -5.92 3.80 -14.58
CA ILE A 353 -5.85 5.15 -15.16
C ILE A 353 -4.49 5.73 -14.84
N LYS A 354 -3.91 6.47 -15.80
CA LYS A 354 -2.70 7.24 -15.62
C LYS A 354 -2.94 8.70 -16.00
N THR A 355 -2.62 9.63 -15.10
CA THR A 355 -2.69 11.08 -15.32
C THR A 355 -1.38 11.73 -14.85
N GLY A 356 -0.54 12.10 -15.80
CA GLY A 356 0.84 12.52 -15.51
C GLY A 356 1.63 11.42 -14.79
N ILE A 357 2.13 11.74 -13.59
CA ILE A 357 2.85 10.80 -12.71
C ILE A 357 1.92 9.96 -11.81
N HIS A 358 0.63 10.29 -11.79
CA HIS A 358 -0.36 9.69 -10.91
C HIS A 358 -1.03 8.50 -11.58
N ASN A 359 -1.14 7.40 -10.86
CA ASN A 359 -1.78 6.18 -11.36
C ASN A 359 -2.87 5.72 -10.39
N PHE A 360 -3.98 5.23 -10.93
CA PHE A 360 -5.15 4.81 -10.18
C PHE A 360 -5.62 3.44 -10.66
N SER A 361 -6.26 2.68 -9.76
CA SER A 361 -6.94 1.43 -10.10
C SER A 361 -8.34 1.44 -9.50
N LEU A 362 -9.35 1.34 -10.34
CA LEU A 362 -10.76 1.34 -9.96
C LEU A 362 -11.32 -0.09 -9.99
N ASN A 363 -12.18 -0.41 -9.02
CA ASN A 363 -12.94 -1.66 -9.01
C ASN A 363 -14.16 -1.58 -9.96
N LYS A 364 -14.98 -2.63 -9.98
CA LYS A 364 -16.18 -2.70 -10.83
C LYS A 364 -17.25 -1.70 -10.42
N GLU A 365 -17.25 -1.33 -9.14
CA GLU A 365 -18.12 -0.33 -8.53
C GLU A 365 -17.60 1.11 -8.75
N GLN A 366 -16.59 1.29 -9.62
CA GLN A 366 -15.97 2.58 -9.92
C GLN A 366 -15.43 3.31 -8.69
N MET A 367 -14.88 2.56 -7.74
CA MET A 367 -14.19 3.09 -6.56
C MET A 367 -12.68 2.89 -6.69
N VAL A 368 -11.89 3.88 -6.27
CA VAL A 368 -10.42 3.81 -6.29
C VAL A 368 -9.95 2.83 -5.22
N THR A 369 -9.42 1.68 -5.62
CA THR A 369 -8.83 0.69 -4.72
C THR A 369 -7.36 0.96 -4.45
N ASN A 370 -6.69 1.64 -5.37
CA ASN A 370 -5.27 1.93 -5.29
C ASN A 370 -4.94 3.24 -6.01
N TYR A 371 -4.12 4.06 -5.37
CA TYR A 371 -3.55 5.29 -5.92
C TYR A 371 -2.04 5.28 -5.69
N TRP A 372 -1.24 5.42 -6.75
CA TRP A 372 0.22 5.30 -6.63
C TRP A 372 1.02 6.22 -7.55
N LEU A 373 2.27 6.41 -7.16
CA LEU A 373 3.33 7.02 -7.95
C LEU A 373 4.44 5.99 -8.17
N ASP A 374 4.99 5.97 -9.38
CA ASP A 374 6.25 5.28 -9.67
C ASP A 374 7.39 6.30 -9.58
N TYR A 375 8.42 5.99 -8.80
CA TYR A 375 9.60 6.84 -8.60
C TYR A 375 10.87 6.01 -8.79
N GLY A 376 11.42 6.05 -10.00
CA GLY A 376 12.53 5.19 -10.40
C GLY A 376 12.15 3.72 -10.25
N PRO A 377 12.91 2.90 -9.49
CA PRO A 377 12.58 1.50 -9.25
C PRO A 377 11.57 1.29 -8.11
N ASP A 378 11.23 2.34 -7.37
CA ASP A 378 10.37 2.25 -6.20
C ASP A 378 8.96 2.78 -6.52
N ARG A 379 7.99 2.35 -5.70
CA ARG A 379 6.59 2.73 -5.85
C ARG A 379 6.02 3.19 -4.52
N ILE A 380 5.28 4.28 -4.52
CA ILE A 380 4.55 4.78 -3.36
C ILE A 380 3.07 4.59 -3.61
N ASP A 381 2.36 3.89 -2.73
CA ASP A 381 0.93 3.60 -2.94
C ASP A 381 0.07 3.79 -1.69
N ILE A 382 -1.13 4.33 -1.90
CA ILE A 382 -2.24 4.33 -0.96
C ILE A 382 -3.29 3.34 -1.47
N LYS A 383 -3.57 2.32 -0.67
CA LYS A 383 -4.63 1.34 -0.94
C LYS A 383 -5.83 1.60 -0.07
N PHE A 384 -7.02 1.46 -0.65
CA PHE A 384 -8.30 1.52 0.03
C PHE A 384 -8.97 0.14 -0.06
N GLU A 385 -9.04 -0.56 1.08
CA GLU A 385 -9.42 -1.98 1.14
C GLU A 385 -10.81 -2.27 0.53
N ASN A 386 -11.77 -1.39 0.80
CA ASN A 386 -13.12 -1.45 0.28
C ASN A 386 -13.36 -0.48 -0.89
N GLY A 387 -12.31 0.11 -1.45
CA GLY A 387 -12.38 1.21 -2.40
C GLY A 387 -12.61 2.58 -1.74
N PHE A 388 -12.21 3.63 -2.43
CA PHE A 388 -12.53 5.02 -2.13
C PHE A 388 -13.59 5.51 -3.14
N PRO A 389 -14.73 6.01 -2.66
CA PRO A 389 -15.86 6.37 -3.53
C PRO A 389 -15.60 7.65 -4.33
N ASN A 390 -16.32 7.82 -5.45
CA ASN A 390 -16.35 9.07 -6.19
C ASN A 390 -17.02 10.16 -5.33
N LEU A 391 -16.39 11.32 -5.15
CA LEU A 391 -16.99 12.41 -4.37
C LEU A 391 -18.34 12.89 -4.96
N LEU A 392 -18.52 12.78 -6.29
CA LEU A 392 -19.76 13.17 -6.98
C LEU A 392 -20.94 12.23 -6.71
N SER A 393 -20.70 10.98 -6.34
CA SER A 393 -21.76 9.98 -6.09
C SER A 393 -22.05 9.77 -4.61
N LEU A 394 -21.42 10.55 -3.72
CA LEU A 394 -21.66 10.46 -2.28
C LEU A 394 -23.12 10.76 -1.91
N PRO A 395 -23.75 9.97 -1.02
CA PRO A 395 -25.07 10.26 -0.50
C PRO A 395 -25.08 11.57 0.29
N GLN A 396 -26.16 12.33 0.16
CA GLN A 396 -26.35 13.58 0.89
C GLN A 396 -26.57 13.31 2.38
N ASN A 397 -25.90 14.11 3.24
CA ASN A 397 -26.05 14.09 4.70
C ASN A 397 -25.79 12.73 5.37
N GLN A 398 -25.12 11.81 4.68
CA GLN A 398 -24.72 10.52 5.23
C GLN A 398 -23.20 10.43 5.31
N GLN A 399 -22.70 10.04 6.48
CA GLN A 399 -21.26 9.82 6.67
C GLN A 399 -20.86 8.47 6.08
N MET A 400 -19.85 8.47 5.22
CA MET A 400 -19.17 7.26 4.76
C MET A 400 -17.81 7.14 5.43
N LYS A 401 -17.36 5.90 5.67
CA LYS A 401 -16.07 5.61 6.29
C LYS A 401 -15.38 4.48 5.54
N GLY A 402 -14.06 4.47 5.60
CA GLY A 402 -13.26 3.37 5.09
C GLY A 402 -11.86 3.38 5.66
N THR A 403 -11.06 2.42 5.23
CA THR A 403 -9.67 2.25 5.67
C THR A 403 -8.71 2.54 4.54
N TRP A 404 -7.49 2.92 4.90
CA TRP A 404 -6.41 3.13 3.95
C TRP A 404 -5.09 2.58 4.49
N ILE A 405 -4.19 2.21 3.58
CA ILE A 405 -2.84 1.73 3.88
C ILE A 405 -1.86 2.46 2.98
N TYR A 406 -0.77 2.97 3.54
CA TYR A 406 0.34 3.54 2.78
C TYR A 406 1.53 2.57 2.78
N SER A 407 2.05 2.30 1.59
CA SER A 407 3.23 1.47 1.39
C SER A 407 4.26 2.09 0.44
N VAL A 408 5.51 1.63 0.62
CA VAL A 408 6.61 1.89 -0.31
C VAL A 408 7.17 0.55 -0.75
N SER A 409 7.15 0.30 -2.06
CA SER A 409 7.66 -0.92 -2.71
C SER A 409 7.15 -2.20 -2.02
N GLY A 410 5.86 -2.22 -1.67
CA GLY A 410 5.19 -3.34 -0.98
C GLY A 410 5.38 -3.37 0.54
N THR A 411 6.24 -2.53 1.13
CA THR A 411 6.38 -2.42 2.58
C THR A 411 5.34 -1.45 3.14
N VAL A 412 4.43 -1.94 3.98
CA VAL A 412 3.45 -1.11 4.69
C VAL A 412 4.16 -0.28 5.77
N LEU A 413 4.01 1.04 5.69
CA LEU A 413 4.62 1.96 6.66
C LEU A 413 3.61 2.46 7.69
N THR A 414 2.39 2.76 7.25
CA THR A 414 1.32 3.27 8.09
C THR A 414 -0.03 3.08 7.38
N GLY A 415 -1.10 3.60 7.97
CA GLY A 415 -2.44 3.54 7.46
C GLY A 415 -3.42 4.11 8.48
N GLY A 416 -4.70 4.04 8.15
CA GLY A 416 -5.73 4.36 9.10
C GLY A 416 -7.11 4.37 8.50
N GLU A 417 -7.89 5.37 8.88
CA GLU A 417 -9.30 5.50 8.53
C GLU A 417 -9.53 6.82 7.80
N TYR A 418 -10.57 6.87 6.97
CA TYR A 418 -11.06 8.10 6.39
C TYR A 418 -12.56 8.22 6.63
N SER A 419 -13.07 9.45 6.63
CA SER A 419 -14.50 9.72 6.63
C SER A 419 -14.88 10.82 5.66
N LEU A 420 -16.06 10.70 5.05
CA LEU A 420 -16.60 11.60 4.04
C LEU A 420 -18.02 11.97 4.42
N LEU A 421 -18.38 13.25 4.30
CA LEU A 421 -19.74 13.73 4.49
C LEU A 421 -20.05 14.81 3.46
N ARG A 422 -20.98 14.52 2.55
CA ARG A 422 -21.46 15.47 1.55
C ARG A 422 -22.66 16.27 2.08
N LYS A 423 -22.60 17.59 1.92
CA LYS A 423 -23.67 18.57 2.20
C LYS A 423 -23.79 19.53 1.02
N GLY A 424 -24.72 19.25 0.11
CA GLY A 424 -24.81 19.98 -1.16
C GLY A 424 -23.58 19.70 -2.03
N ASP A 425 -22.89 20.75 -2.44
CA ASP A 425 -21.64 20.69 -3.21
C ASP A 425 -20.38 20.66 -2.35
N LEU A 426 -20.53 20.75 -1.02
CA LEU A 426 -19.43 20.65 -0.08
C LEU A 426 -19.25 19.21 0.39
N VAL A 427 -18.03 18.68 0.33
CA VAL A 427 -17.65 17.41 0.96
C VAL A 427 -16.65 17.67 2.07
N LEU A 428 -17.01 17.32 3.30
CA LEU A 428 -16.11 17.28 4.44
C LEU A 428 -15.35 15.96 4.40
N ILE A 429 -14.02 16.04 4.48
CA ILE A 429 -13.12 14.91 4.35
C ILE A 429 -12.19 14.89 5.55
N GLU A 430 -12.09 13.74 6.19
CA GLU A 430 -11.08 13.49 7.22
C GLU A 430 -10.29 12.23 6.87
N MET A 431 -8.97 12.27 7.05
CA MET A 431 -8.09 11.12 6.90
C MET A 431 -7.25 11.02 8.17
N ASP A 432 -7.55 10.04 9.00
CA ASP A 432 -6.90 9.82 10.28
C ASP A 432 -5.84 8.72 10.15
N VAL A 433 -4.65 8.96 10.72
CA VAL A 433 -3.60 7.95 10.81
C VAL A 433 -3.79 7.19 12.12
N THR A 434 -4.16 5.91 12.02
CA THR A 434 -4.43 5.05 13.19
C THR A 434 -3.48 3.85 13.29
N LYS A 435 -2.75 3.53 12.22
CA LYS A 435 -1.77 2.43 12.21
C LYS A 435 -0.36 2.97 12.40
N LYS A 436 0.28 2.53 13.49
CA LYS A 436 1.71 2.78 13.76
C LYS A 436 2.60 2.04 12.74
N TRP A 437 3.85 2.47 12.64
CA TRP A 437 4.85 1.71 11.90
C TRP A 437 5.24 0.44 12.66
N GLU A 438 5.23 -0.67 11.92
CA GLU A 438 5.61 -1.99 12.40
C GLU A 438 6.82 -2.47 11.61
N PRO A 439 8.03 -2.11 12.05
CA PRO A 439 9.24 -2.47 11.33
C PRO A 439 9.38 -3.99 11.23
N LYS A 440 9.68 -4.45 10.01
CA LYS A 440 10.11 -5.82 9.74
C LYS A 440 11.65 -5.84 9.68
N ASP A 441 12.24 -7.00 9.98
CA ASP A 441 13.66 -7.26 9.74
C ASP A 441 14.68 -6.39 10.49
N LEU A 442 14.27 -5.71 11.57
CA LEU A 442 15.23 -5.04 12.46
C LEU A 442 16.06 -6.05 13.26
N PRO A 443 17.38 -5.82 13.41
CA PRO A 443 18.21 -6.49 14.41
C PRO A 443 17.61 -6.37 15.81
N LEU A 444 17.84 -7.37 16.66
CA LEU A 444 17.23 -7.45 18.00
C LEU A 444 17.44 -6.17 18.84
N SER A 445 18.64 -5.59 18.79
CA SER A 445 18.95 -4.38 19.56
C SER A 445 18.14 -3.16 19.10
N LEU A 446 17.98 -2.97 17.79
CA LEU A 446 17.16 -1.88 17.23
C LEU A 446 15.67 -2.14 17.36
N ARG A 447 15.25 -3.41 17.29
CA ARG A 447 13.86 -3.80 17.57
C ARG A 447 13.46 -3.47 19.00
N ALA A 448 14.32 -3.80 19.97
CA ALA A 448 14.13 -3.42 21.37
C ALA A 448 14.12 -1.90 21.54
N PHE A 449 15.10 -1.19 20.95
CA PHE A 449 15.18 0.27 21.02
C PHE A 449 13.91 0.96 20.51
N THR A 450 13.44 0.61 19.30
CA THR A 450 12.22 1.19 18.70
C THR A 450 10.94 0.78 19.43
N TYR A 451 10.97 -0.33 20.18
CA TYR A 451 9.87 -0.71 21.05
C TYR A 451 9.79 0.17 22.31
N PHE A 452 10.92 0.43 22.98
CA PHE A 452 10.97 1.26 24.18
C PHE A 452 10.83 2.75 23.86
N VAL A 453 11.49 3.22 22.81
CA VAL A 453 11.37 4.59 22.32
C VAL A 453 10.22 4.66 21.32
N ARG A 454 9.00 4.66 21.87
CA ARG A 454 7.75 4.53 21.10
C ARG A 454 7.62 5.53 19.95
N SER A 455 8.20 6.73 20.10
CA SER A 455 8.14 7.80 19.10
C SER A 455 8.67 7.38 17.72
N PHE A 456 9.52 6.36 17.62
CA PHE A 456 9.94 5.80 16.32
C PHE A 456 8.84 5.06 15.57
N ARG A 457 7.83 4.55 16.29
CA ARG A 457 6.74 3.74 15.71
C ARG A 457 5.43 4.48 15.65
N VAL A 458 5.11 5.28 16.67
CA VAL A 458 3.78 5.86 16.87
C VAL A 458 3.64 7.29 16.32
N TRP A 459 4.73 7.93 15.92
CA TRP A 459 4.65 9.30 15.39
C TRP A 459 3.66 9.46 14.21
N PRO A 460 3.48 8.49 13.29
CA PRO A 460 2.48 8.68 12.22
C PRO A 460 1.08 8.81 12.81
N THR A 461 0.77 8.08 13.88
CA THR A 461 -0.58 8.08 14.47
C THR A 461 -0.93 9.38 15.19
N THR A 462 0.01 10.32 15.33
CA THR A 462 -0.29 11.67 15.83
C THR A 462 -0.84 12.58 14.73
N TYR A 463 -1.00 12.12 13.50
CA TYR A 463 -1.45 12.93 12.38
C TYR A 463 -2.90 12.67 12.00
N LYS A 464 -3.59 13.74 11.62
CA LYS A 464 -4.90 13.71 10.96
C LYS A 464 -4.94 14.80 9.90
N TRP A 465 -5.46 14.50 8.72
CA TRP A 465 -5.78 15.49 7.71
C TRP A 465 -7.28 15.81 7.76
N SER A 466 -7.60 17.10 7.65
CA SER A 466 -8.98 17.57 7.51
C SER A 466 -9.07 18.51 6.32
N GLY A 467 -10.09 18.32 5.49
CA GLY A 467 -10.30 19.15 4.32
C GLY A 467 -11.76 19.29 3.92
N ARG A 468 -11.98 20.25 3.04
CA ARG A 468 -13.26 20.64 2.45
C ARG A 468 -13.08 20.70 0.95
N ALA A 469 -13.78 19.83 0.23
CA ALA A 469 -13.82 19.83 -1.22
C ALA A 469 -15.11 20.52 -1.69
N ASN A 470 -15.00 21.44 -2.63
CA ASN A 470 -16.13 22.06 -3.30
C ASN A 470 -16.28 21.46 -4.70
N LEU A 471 -17.40 20.79 -4.94
CA LEU A 471 -17.70 20.07 -6.18
C LEU A 471 -18.16 21.01 -7.31
N MET A 472 -18.50 22.26 -7.00
CA MET A 472 -18.92 23.24 -8.02
C MET A 472 -17.73 23.79 -8.80
N ASP A 473 -16.63 24.10 -8.11
CA ASP A 473 -15.41 24.68 -8.68
C ASP A 473 -14.24 23.68 -8.71
N MET A 474 -14.48 22.43 -8.30
CA MET A 474 -13.49 21.35 -8.19
C MET A 474 -12.26 21.72 -7.33
N SER A 475 -12.46 22.57 -6.32
CA SER A 475 -11.41 22.99 -5.40
C SER A 475 -11.37 22.19 -4.11
N ILE A 476 -10.22 22.20 -3.44
CA ILE A 476 -10.04 21.63 -2.12
C ILE A 476 -9.22 22.54 -1.22
N GLN A 477 -9.61 22.61 0.04
CA GLN A 477 -8.81 23.25 1.09
C GLN A 477 -8.67 22.28 2.25
N GLY A 478 -7.46 22.09 2.76
CA GLY A 478 -7.23 21.23 3.89
C GLY A 478 -5.84 21.34 4.44
N SER A 479 -5.63 20.76 5.61
CA SER A 479 -4.36 20.79 6.32
C SER A 479 -4.17 19.55 7.16
N TRP A 480 -2.91 19.15 7.33
CA TRP A 480 -2.54 18.21 8.36
C TRP A 480 -2.52 18.89 9.73
N ILE A 481 -2.95 18.16 10.75
CA ILE A 481 -2.96 18.58 12.14
C ILE A 481 -2.33 17.47 12.95
N ARG A 482 -1.56 17.86 13.98
CA ARG A 482 -1.06 16.94 14.99
C ARG A 482 -2.07 16.84 16.13
N LYS A 483 -2.56 15.63 16.41
CA LYS A 483 -3.57 15.30 17.42
C LYS A 483 -3.01 15.27 18.83
#